data_AF-A0A3D1M548-F1
#
_entry.id   AF-A0A3D1M548-F1
#
_cell.length_a   1.000
_cell.length_b   1.000
_cell.length_c   1.000
_cell.angle_alpha   90.00
_cell.angle_beta   90.00
_cell.angle_gamma   90.00
#
_symmetry.space_group_name_H-M   'P 1'
#
loop_
_entity.id
_entity.type
_entity.pdbx_description
1 polymer ?
#
loop_
_entity_poly.entity_id
_entity_poly.type
_entity_poly.pdbx_seq_one_letter_code
_entity_poly.pdbx_strand_id
1 'polypeptide(L)' 'TVAVRFPNNAIARELIRQAGGYVAAPSANTSGRPSPTLASHVEEDLGEKIDMIID' A
#
# COMPACT_ATOMS: atom_id res chain seq x y z
N THR A 1 12.23 13.32 13.18
CA THR A 1 12.81 11.99 12.87
C THR A 1 11.98 11.33 11.77
N VAL A 2 12.47 10.29 11.10
CA VAL A 2 11.76 9.60 10.00
C VAL A 2 11.80 8.08 10.19
N ALA A 3 10.69 7.39 9.92
CA ALA A 3 10.62 5.94 9.95
C ALA A 3 10.82 5.36 8.53
N VAL A 4 11.69 4.35 8.41
CA VAL A 4 12.05 3.74 7.12
C VAL A 4 11.99 2.21 7.26
N ARG A 5 11.52 1.52 6.21
CA ARG A 5 11.52 0.06 6.12
C ARG A 5 11.87 -0.40 4.71
N PHE A 6 12.39 -1.62 4.59
CA PHE A 6 12.60 -2.31 3.32
C PHE A 6 11.68 -3.55 3.27
N PRO A 7 10.59 -3.53 2.49
CA PRO A 7 9.58 -4.58 2.54
C PRO A 7 10.12 -5.91 2.00
N ASN A 8 9.91 -7.00 2.75
CA ASN A 8 10.23 -8.35 2.32
C ASN A 8 9.10 -8.95 1.44
N ASN A 9 8.79 -8.26 0.34
CA ASN A 9 7.81 -8.70 -0.65
C ASN A 9 8.33 -8.32 -2.05
N ALA A 10 8.31 -9.24 -3.00
CA ALA A 10 8.88 -9.02 -4.33
C ALA A 10 8.14 -7.93 -5.12
N ILE A 11 6.80 -7.95 -5.08
CA ILE A 11 5.93 -6.99 -5.76
C ILE A 11 6.16 -5.59 -5.21
N ALA A 12 6.16 -5.42 -3.88
CA ALA A 12 6.38 -4.13 -3.24
C ALA A 12 7.76 -3.53 -3.60
N ARG A 13 8.81 -4.36 -3.68
CA ARG A 13 10.16 -3.90 -4.06
C ARG A 13 10.22 -3.48 -5.52
N GLU A 14 9.60 -4.22 -6.42
CA GLU A 14 9.57 -3.88 -7.84
C GLU A 14 8.76 -2.59 -8.07
N LEU A 15 7.62 -2.43 -7.38
CA LEU A 15 6.87 -1.18 -7.38
C LEU A 15 7.73 0.01 -6.96
N ILE A 16 8.43 -0.09 -5.82
CA ILE A 16 9.32 0.97 -5.32
C ILE A 16 10.41 1.30 -6.35
N ARG A 17 10.98 0.29 -7.01
CA ARG A 17 12.01 0.48 -8.04
C ARG A 17 11.48 1.24 -9.24
N GLN A 18 10.29 0.89 -9.72
CA GLN A 18 9.65 1.52 -10.87
C GLN A 18 9.13 2.93 -10.54
N ALA A 19 8.74 3.17 -9.29
CA ALA A 19 8.28 4.48 -8.79
C ALA A 19 9.41 5.50 -8.57
N GLY A 20 10.68 5.16 -8.86
CA GLY A 20 11.83 6.06 -8.70
C GLY A 20 12.63 5.88 -7.40
N GLY A 21 12.36 4.82 -6.62
CA GLY A 21 13.21 4.35 -5.52
C GLY A 21 12.65 4.54 -4.10
N TYR A 22 11.64 5.39 -3.90
CA TYR A 22 11.06 5.64 -2.58
C TYR A 22 9.53 5.80 -2.66
N VAL A 23 8.81 5.18 -1.73
CA VAL A 23 7.35 5.26 -1.64
C VAL A 23 6.93 5.45 -0.18
N ALA A 24 6.10 6.46 0.08
CA ALA A 24 5.42 6.64 1.35
C ALA A 24 4.12 5.81 1.34
N ALA A 25 3.96 4.89 2.29
CA ALA A 25 2.81 3.97 2.32
C ALA A 25 2.35 3.68 3.77
N PRO A 26 1.24 4.29 4.23
CA PRO A 26 0.53 3.86 5.44
C PRO A 26 -0.26 2.55 5.17
N SER A 27 -1.04 2.08 6.14
CA SER A 27 -1.98 0.98 5.89
C SER A 27 -3.08 1.44 4.92
N ALA A 28 -3.44 0.58 3.95
CA ALA A 28 -4.35 0.91 2.84
C ALA A 28 -5.83 0.86 3.27
N ASN A 29 -6.19 1.61 4.32
CA ASN A 29 -7.55 1.68 4.85
C ASN A 29 -7.92 3.10 5.29
N THR A 30 -9.22 3.37 5.35
CA THR A 30 -9.80 4.53 6.01
C THR A 30 -9.41 4.51 7.49
N SER A 31 -8.96 5.66 8.01
CA SER A 31 -8.50 5.79 9.40
C SER A 31 -9.55 5.30 10.40
N GLY A 32 -9.11 4.48 11.36
CA GLY A 32 -10.00 3.86 12.36
C GLY A 32 -10.51 2.47 11.98
N ARG A 33 -10.39 2.05 10.71
CA ARG A 33 -10.69 0.67 10.30
C ARG A 33 -9.50 -0.28 10.58
N PRO A 34 -9.75 -1.60 10.72
CA PRO A 34 -8.68 -2.59 10.76
C PRO A 34 -7.80 -2.51 9.52
N SER A 35 -6.50 -2.79 9.68
CA SER A 35 -5.58 -2.80 8.55
C SER A 35 -5.91 -3.95 7.57
N PRO A 36 -5.84 -3.70 6.26
CA PRO A 36 -6.20 -4.69 5.25
C PRO A 36 -5.09 -5.72 5.09
N THR A 37 -5.49 -6.94 4.73
CA THR A 37 -4.58 -8.08 4.49
C THR A 37 -4.85 -8.77 3.15
N LEU A 38 -5.93 -8.39 2.46
CA LEU A 38 -6.35 -8.87 1.14
C LEU A 38 -6.70 -7.66 0.28
N ALA A 39 -6.56 -7.79 -1.04
CA ALA A 39 -6.95 -6.74 -1.98
C ALA A 39 -8.45 -6.41 -1.90
N SER A 40 -9.31 -7.41 -1.66
CA SER A 40 -10.75 -7.21 -1.46
C SER A 40 -11.06 -6.26 -0.29
N HIS A 41 -10.28 -6.32 0.79
CA HIS A 41 -10.46 -5.39 1.92
C HIS A 41 -10.15 -3.94 1.52
N VAL A 42 -9.19 -3.75 0.60
CA VAL A 42 -8.83 -2.43 0.08
C VAL A 42 -9.88 -1.94 -0.90
N GLU A 43 -10.37 -2.80 -1.80
CA GLU A 43 -11.42 -2.47 -2.77
C GLU A 43 -12.72 -2.03 -2.07
N GLU A 44 -13.17 -2.79 -1.07
CA GLU A 44 -14.39 -2.48 -0.29
C GLU A 44 -14.29 -1.14 0.48
N ASP A 45 -13.09 -0.69 0.82
CA ASP A 45 -12.89 0.51 1.65
C ASP A 45 -12.52 1.76 0.82
N LEU A 46 -11.68 1.55 -0.20
CA LEU A 46 -11.01 2.61 -0.96
C LEU A 46 -11.25 2.56 -2.46
N GLY A 47 -11.92 1.54 -3.04
CA GLY A 47 -11.98 1.29 -4.48
C GLY A 47 -12.20 2.53 -5.36
N GLU A 48 -13.31 3.26 -5.16
CA GLU A 48 -13.61 4.48 -5.94
C GLU A 48 -12.78 5.72 -5.54
N LYS A 49 -11.99 5.63 -4.47
CA LYS A 49 -11.20 6.75 -3.90
C LYS A 49 -9.74 6.73 -4.31
N ILE A 50 -9.27 5.68 -4.96
CA ILE A 50 -7.86 5.50 -5.36
C ILE A 50 -7.76 5.05 -6.81
N ASP A 51 -6.64 5.39 -7.45
CA ASP A 51 -6.48 5.14 -8.89
C ASP A 51 -6.21 3.66 -9.23
N MET A 52 -5.68 2.88 -8.28
CA MET A 52 -5.22 1.51 -8.54
C MET A 52 -5.09 0.67 -7.27
N ILE A 53 -5.36 -0.63 -7.41
CA ILE A 53 -5.01 -1.69 -6.45
C ILE A 53 -4.16 -2.73 -7.18
N ILE A 54 -3.13 -3.24 -6.50
CA ILE A 54 -2.32 -4.38 -6.97
C ILE A 54 -2.70 -5.58 -6.10
N ASP A 55 -3.24 -6.63 -6.73
CA ASP A 55 -3.58 -7.92 -6.11
C ASP A 55 -2.49 -8.97 -6.39
#